data_AF-A0A2Z3I678-F1
#
_entry.id   AF-A0A2Z3I678-F1
#
_cell.length_a   1.000
_cell.length_b   1.000
_cell.length_c   1.000
_cell.angle_alpha   90.00
_cell.angle_beta   90.00
_cell.angle_gamma   90.00
#
_symmetry.space_group_name_H-M   'P 1'
#
loop_
_entity.id
_entity.type
_entity.pdbx_description
1 polymer ?
#
loop_
_entity_poly.entity_id
_entity_poly.type
_entity_poly.pdbx_seq_one_letter_code
_entity_poly.pdbx_strand_id
1 'polypeptide(L)'
;MKLKTQLFGQSYQFKDVKEVLAKANEPRSGDVLAGVSASTSQERVAAKQVLSELTVADIRMNPVVPYEEDCITRLIQDNINETSYNSVKNWTIGELREYILSDDTTDDQIAFLRKGISSEVVAGVAKICSNGDLIYGAKKMPVIKHANNTIGLPGHFGCRLQPNDTRDNVKSIEAQIYEGLSYGAGDAVIGVNPVTDDVENLRRVLDTIYEVIDKYNIPTQGCVLGHVSTQMEAIRKGAPGGLIFQSICGSEKGLKEFGVSLEMLDEAQAVGREYNRIAGSNFFYFETGQGSALSANAHYGADQVTMEARNYGLARHYNPFMVNTVVGFIGPEYLYDGRQIMRAGLEDHFMGKLSGISMGCDTCYTNHANADQNVNETLAILLASAGCNFIIGMPLGDDIMLNYQTSAFHDTAMVRQLLNLRPAPEFERWLESMGIMSNGRLTSIAGDASLFF
;
A
#
# COMPACT_ATOMS: atom_id res chain seq x y z
N MET A 1 -22.52 22.17 -6.68
CA MET A 1 -21.68 22.24 -5.48
C MET A 1 -22.07 23.31 -4.45
N LYS A 2 -22.28 22.93 -3.17
CA LYS A 2 -22.34 23.87 -2.02
C LYS A 2 -20.99 23.80 -1.27
N LEU A 3 -20.24 24.89 -1.19
CA LEU A 3 -18.96 24.97 -0.45
C LEU A 3 -19.08 25.68 0.90
N LYS A 4 -20.26 25.61 1.52
CA LYS A 4 -20.53 26.23 2.82
C LYS A 4 -21.55 25.44 3.61
N THR A 5 -21.44 25.49 4.93
CA THR A 5 -22.42 24.93 5.86
C THR A 5 -22.56 25.84 7.08
N GLN A 6 -23.65 25.68 7.84
CA GLN A 6 -23.85 26.35 9.11
C GLN A 6 -23.87 25.32 10.23
N LEU A 7 -22.97 25.46 11.19
CA LEU A 7 -22.88 24.61 12.38
C LEU A 7 -22.91 25.47 13.63
N PHE A 8 -23.79 25.14 14.58
CA PHE A 8 -23.93 25.84 15.86
C PHE A 8 -24.07 27.38 15.72
N GLY A 9 -24.78 27.82 14.68
CA GLY A 9 -24.99 29.25 14.39
C GLY A 9 -23.83 29.95 13.69
N GLN A 10 -22.68 29.30 13.50
CA GLN A 10 -21.54 29.83 12.74
C GLN A 10 -21.56 29.31 11.29
N SER A 11 -21.27 30.21 10.34
CA SER A 11 -21.15 29.86 8.92
C SER A 11 -19.70 29.52 8.60
N TYR A 12 -19.48 28.34 8.02
CA TYR A 12 -18.19 27.89 7.50
C TYR A 12 -18.25 27.91 5.98
N GLN A 13 -17.28 28.54 5.34
CA GLN A 13 -17.16 28.63 3.89
C GLN A 13 -15.76 28.21 3.46
N PHE A 14 -15.70 27.39 2.43
CA PHE A 14 -14.47 26.89 1.82
C PHE A 14 -14.33 27.46 0.41
N LYS A 15 -13.08 27.67 -0.02
CA LYS A 15 -12.74 28.28 -1.30
C LYS A 15 -13.05 27.37 -2.48
N ASP A 16 -12.67 26.09 -2.38
CA ASP A 16 -12.75 25.11 -3.45
C ASP A 16 -12.81 23.67 -2.89
N VAL A 17 -12.97 22.68 -3.77
CA VAL A 17 -13.01 21.24 -3.40
C VAL A 17 -11.72 20.79 -2.74
N LYS A 18 -10.57 21.32 -3.16
CA LYS A 18 -9.25 20.95 -2.63
C LYS A 18 -9.15 21.34 -1.15
N GLU A 19 -9.60 22.54 -0.79
CA GLU A 19 -9.64 22.97 0.61
C GLU A 19 -10.62 22.13 1.45
N VAL A 20 -11.80 21.78 0.90
CA VAL A 20 -12.75 20.89 1.59
C VAL A 20 -12.13 19.52 1.86
N LEU A 21 -11.49 18.91 0.86
CA LEU A 21 -10.80 17.62 1.01
C LEU A 21 -9.71 17.71 2.09
N ALA A 22 -8.91 18.78 2.08
CA ALA A 22 -7.83 18.95 3.05
C ALA A 22 -8.35 19.13 4.48
N LYS A 23 -9.28 20.07 4.69
CA LYS A 23 -9.80 20.37 6.03
C LYS A 23 -10.69 19.26 6.59
N ALA A 24 -11.19 18.35 5.75
CA ALA A 24 -11.95 17.19 6.19
C ALA A 24 -11.08 16.07 6.81
N ASN A 25 -9.75 16.12 6.70
CA ASN A 25 -8.89 15.12 7.32
C ASN A 25 -8.96 15.12 8.85
N GLU A 26 -8.72 13.95 9.44
CA GLU A 26 -8.27 13.90 10.83
C GLU A 26 -6.89 14.59 10.97
N PRO A 27 -6.58 15.19 12.14
CA PRO A 27 -5.43 16.07 12.30
C PRO A 27 -4.17 15.24 12.18
N ARG A 28 -3.26 15.71 11.32
CA ARG A 28 -1.94 15.11 11.11
C ARG A 28 -0.89 16.19 10.87
N SER A 29 0.34 15.95 11.30
CA SER A 29 1.40 16.95 11.26
C SER A 29 1.72 17.42 9.85
N GLY A 30 1.72 16.55 8.84
CA GLY A 30 2.05 16.97 7.48
C GLY A 30 1.02 17.89 6.84
N ASP A 31 -0.26 17.78 7.21
CA ASP A 31 -1.29 18.71 6.72
C ASP A 31 -1.18 20.09 7.39
N VAL A 32 -0.70 20.12 8.64
CA VAL A 32 -0.35 21.36 9.35
C VAL A 32 0.88 21.99 8.70
N LEU A 33 1.91 21.19 8.41
CA LEU A 33 3.14 21.63 7.74
C LEU A 33 2.87 22.19 6.34
N ALA A 34 1.97 21.54 5.59
CA ALA A 34 1.52 22.01 4.28
C ALA A 34 0.62 23.26 4.34
N GLY A 35 0.16 23.66 5.53
CA GLY A 35 -0.73 24.80 5.72
C GLY A 35 -2.17 24.56 5.23
N VAL A 36 -2.60 23.30 5.13
CA VAL A 36 -3.92 22.91 4.56
C VAL A 36 -4.89 22.32 5.59
N SER A 37 -4.41 22.04 6.81
CA SER A 37 -5.24 21.50 7.90
C SER A 37 -6.37 22.43 8.33
N ALA A 38 -7.44 21.88 8.89
CA ALA A 38 -8.47 22.66 9.58
C ALA A 38 -7.88 23.32 10.84
N SER A 39 -8.26 24.57 11.09
CA SER A 39 -7.80 25.37 12.24
C SER A 39 -8.44 24.93 13.55
N THR A 40 -9.61 24.28 13.49
CA THR A 40 -10.37 23.83 14.65
C THR A 40 -11.11 22.53 14.37
N SER A 41 -11.52 21.82 15.43
CA SER A 41 -12.38 20.65 15.32
C SER A 41 -13.73 20.98 14.65
N GLN A 42 -14.30 22.14 14.93
CA GLN A 42 -15.57 22.57 14.34
C GLN A 42 -15.44 22.81 12.83
N GLU A 43 -14.35 23.45 12.39
CA GLU A 43 -14.08 23.63 10.96
C GLU A 43 -13.86 22.29 10.24
N ARG A 44 -13.17 21.34 10.87
CA ARG A 44 -13.01 19.97 10.34
C ARG A 44 -14.36 19.26 10.20
N VAL A 45 -15.23 19.35 11.21
CA VAL A 45 -16.59 18.78 11.13
C VAL A 45 -17.41 19.47 10.04
N ALA A 46 -17.30 20.80 9.92
CA ALA A 46 -17.92 21.55 8.83
C ALA A 46 -17.42 21.10 7.44
N ALA A 47 -16.12 20.87 7.30
CA ALA A 47 -15.50 20.39 6.07
C ALA A 47 -15.99 18.99 5.72
N LYS A 48 -16.05 18.07 6.71
CA LYS A 48 -16.63 16.73 6.52
C LYS A 48 -18.10 16.77 6.12
N GLN A 49 -18.89 17.67 6.71
CA GLN A 49 -20.30 17.85 6.33
C GLN A 49 -20.45 18.43 4.92
N VAL A 50 -19.62 19.41 4.54
CA VAL A 50 -19.63 19.92 3.17
C VAL A 50 -19.21 18.81 2.20
N LEU A 51 -18.14 18.07 2.51
CA LEU A 51 -17.65 16.95 1.72
C LEU A 51 -18.70 15.86 1.53
N SER A 52 -19.43 15.49 2.59
CA SER A 52 -20.47 14.45 2.51
C SER A 52 -21.60 14.83 1.57
N GLU A 53 -21.85 16.13 1.35
CA GLU A 53 -22.89 16.66 0.47
C GLU A 53 -22.39 16.99 -0.95
N LEU A 54 -21.08 16.91 -1.19
CA LEU A 54 -20.54 16.98 -2.55
C LEU A 54 -20.95 15.74 -3.33
N THR A 55 -21.25 15.91 -4.61
CA THR A 55 -21.51 14.77 -5.49
C THR A 55 -20.22 14.13 -5.99
N VAL A 56 -20.29 12.87 -6.42
CA VAL A 56 -19.18 12.20 -7.14
C VAL A 56 -18.72 13.04 -8.34
N ALA A 57 -19.66 13.66 -9.08
CA ALA A 57 -19.35 14.57 -10.18
C ALA A 57 -18.62 15.84 -9.73
N ASP A 58 -19.06 16.47 -8.63
CA ASP A 58 -18.40 17.67 -8.10
C ASP A 58 -16.92 17.39 -7.81
N ILE A 59 -16.59 16.23 -7.23
CA ILE A 59 -15.20 15.88 -6.91
C ILE A 59 -14.44 15.43 -8.17
N ARG A 60 -15.01 14.55 -9.00
CA ARG A 60 -14.34 14.04 -10.21
C ARG A 60 -13.92 15.17 -11.16
N MET A 61 -14.78 16.19 -11.31
CA MET A 61 -14.54 17.33 -12.21
C MET A 61 -13.57 18.37 -11.63
N ASN A 62 -13.13 18.21 -10.39
CA ASN A 62 -12.19 19.10 -9.72
C ASN A 62 -10.99 18.30 -9.17
N PRO A 63 -10.18 17.65 -10.03
CA PRO A 63 -8.97 16.95 -9.58
C PRO A 63 -8.02 17.95 -8.90
N VAL A 64 -7.28 17.48 -7.91
CA VAL A 64 -6.43 18.38 -7.10
C VAL A 64 -5.19 18.87 -7.85
N VAL A 65 -4.85 18.25 -8.97
CA VAL A 65 -3.89 18.75 -9.97
C VAL A 65 -4.61 18.81 -11.32
N PRO A 66 -4.48 19.88 -12.12
CA PRO A 66 -5.19 20.00 -13.40
C PRO A 66 -4.81 18.92 -14.41
N TYR A 67 -5.76 18.50 -15.23
CA TYR A 67 -5.58 17.42 -16.23
C TYR A 67 -4.49 17.76 -17.26
N GLU A 68 -4.47 19.00 -17.72
CA GLU A 68 -3.52 19.54 -18.69
C GLU A 68 -2.09 19.66 -18.14
N GLU A 69 -1.91 19.71 -16.81
CA GLU A 69 -0.61 19.90 -16.16
C GLU A 69 0.05 18.60 -15.69
N ASP A 70 -0.71 17.49 -15.60
CA ASP A 70 -0.28 16.33 -14.81
C ASP A 70 -0.69 14.98 -15.42
N CYS A 71 0.31 14.17 -15.79
CA CYS A 71 0.09 12.86 -16.41
C CYS A 71 -0.64 11.87 -15.51
N ILE A 72 -0.53 12.01 -14.18
CA ILE A 72 -1.23 11.16 -13.21
C ILE A 72 -2.73 11.45 -13.24
N THR A 73 -3.10 12.72 -13.30
CA THR A 73 -4.50 13.15 -13.44
C THR A 73 -5.08 12.64 -14.76
N ARG A 74 -4.34 12.74 -15.86
CA ARG A 74 -4.78 12.18 -17.15
C ARG A 74 -5.03 10.69 -17.04
N LEU A 75 -4.04 9.94 -16.55
CA LEU A 75 -4.13 8.49 -16.40
C LEU A 75 -5.30 8.06 -15.50
N ILE A 76 -5.56 8.77 -14.40
CA ILE A 76 -6.71 8.49 -13.52
C ILE A 76 -8.04 8.78 -14.23
N GLN A 77 -8.15 9.93 -14.89
CA GLN A 77 -9.41 10.36 -15.52
C GLN A 77 -9.74 9.54 -16.78
N ASP A 78 -8.73 9.22 -17.58
CA ASP A 78 -8.86 8.45 -18.84
C ASP A 78 -9.22 6.98 -18.59
N ASN A 79 -8.87 6.46 -17.41
CA ASN A 79 -9.19 5.10 -17.01
C ASN A 79 -10.60 4.93 -16.41
N ILE A 80 -11.39 5.99 -16.29
CA ILE A 80 -12.74 5.89 -15.73
C ILE A 80 -13.68 5.21 -16.72
N ASN A 81 -14.41 4.20 -16.23
CA ASN A 81 -15.53 3.63 -16.94
C ASN A 81 -16.74 4.57 -16.86
N GLU A 82 -17.03 5.25 -17.98
CA GLU A 82 -18.13 6.21 -18.05
C GLU A 82 -19.51 5.60 -17.76
N THR A 83 -19.74 4.31 -18.02
CA THR A 83 -21.02 3.67 -17.68
C THR A 83 -21.19 3.58 -16.16
N SER A 84 -20.16 3.09 -15.45
CA SER A 84 -20.15 3.03 -13.99
C SER A 84 -20.17 4.42 -13.36
N TYR A 85 -19.47 5.40 -13.94
CA TYR A 85 -19.53 6.77 -13.44
C TYR A 85 -20.94 7.34 -13.58
N ASN A 86 -21.58 7.19 -14.74
CA ASN A 86 -22.91 7.76 -14.99
C ASN A 86 -23.98 7.22 -14.03
N SER A 87 -23.83 6.00 -13.50
CA SER A 87 -24.76 5.45 -12.51
C SER A 87 -24.63 6.07 -11.12
N VAL A 88 -23.48 6.68 -10.78
CA VAL A 88 -23.20 7.21 -9.43
C VAL A 88 -22.80 8.69 -9.40
N LYS A 89 -22.64 9.35 -10.55
CA LYS A 89 -22.16 10.74 -10.64
C LYS A 89 -22.96 11.75 -9.80
N ASN A 90 -24.25 11.49 -9.60
CA ASN A 90 -25.15 12.36 -8.84
C ASN A 90 -25.26 11.96 -7.36
N TRP A 91 -24.66 10.84 -6.95
CA TRP A 91 -24.65 10.44 -5.54
C TRP A 91 -23.76 11.39 -4.76
N THR A 92 -24.17 11.70 -3.54
CA THR A 92 -23.31 12.41 -2.61
C THR A 92 -22.20 11.47 -2.09
N ILE A 93 -21.11 12.04 -1.58
CA ILE A 93 -20.06 11.23 -0.94
C ILE A 93 -20.60 10.51 0.30
N GLY A 94 -21.58 11.11 1.01
CA GLY A 94 -22.31 10.46 2.08
C GLY A 94 -23.07 9.22 1.62
N GLU A 95 -23.84 9.33 0.53
CA GLU A 95 -24.55 8.20 -0.07
C GLU A 95 -23.59 7.11 -0.57
N LEU A 96 -22.46 7.51 -1.17
CA LEU A 96 -21.42 6.58 -1.62
C LEU A 96 -20.78 5.82 -0.45
N ARG A 97 -20.50 6.50 0.68
CA ARG A 97 -20.02 5.86 1.91
C ARG A 97 -21.02 4.81 2.42
N GLU A 98 -22.29 5.18 2.55
CA GLU A 98 -23.34 4.27 3.02
C GLU A 98 -23.51 3.08 2.07
N TYR A 99 -23.42 3.29 0.75
CA TYR A 99 -23.47 2.21 -0.23
C TYR A 99 -22.31 1.22 -0.05
N ILE A 100 -21.08 1.70 0.16
CA ILE A 100 -19.90 0.84 0.37
C ILE A 100 -20.03 0.03 1.67
N LEU A 101 -20.59 0.63 2.72
CA LEU A 101 -20.72 -0.01 4.03
C LEU A 101 -21.93 -0.97 4.11
N SER A 102 -22.98 -0.76 3.32
CA SER A 102 -24.21 -1.56 3.32
C SER A 102 -23.97 -3.05 3.05
N ASP A 103 -24.55 -3.93 3.87
CA ASP A 103 -24.47 -5.39 3.73
C ASP A 103 -25.23 -5.95 2.54
N ASP A 104 -26.14 -5.16 1.97
CA ASP A 104 -26.82 -5.47 0.72
C ASP A 104 -25.93 -5.23 -0.51
N THR A 105 -24.81 -4.50 -0.35
CA THR A 105 -23.85 -4.24 -1.42
C THR A 105 -22.84 -5.37 -1.52
N THR A 106 -22.87 -6.05 -2.65
CA THR A 106 -21.99 -7.19 -2.97
C THR A 106 -20.61 -6.77 -3.49
N ASP A 107 -19.63 -7.66 -3.37
CA ASP A 107 -18.27 -7.47 -3.89
C ASP A 107 -18.27 -7.12 -5.39
N ASP A 108 -19.13 -7.77 -6.20
CA ASP A 108 -19.27 -7.53 -7.64
C ASP A 108 -19.79 -6.12 -7.95
N GLN A 109 -20.76 -5.64 -7.15
CA GLN A 109 -21.27 -4.28 -7.26
C GLN A 109 -20.19 -3.25 -6.94
N ILE A 110 -19.37 -3.48 -5.90
CA ILE A 110 -18.24 -2.60 -5.58
C ILE A 110 -17.16 -2.69 -6.67
N ALA A 111 -16.92 -3.88 -7.23
CA ALA A 111 -15.96 -4.08 -8.31
C ALA A 111 -16.36 -3.33 -9.60
N PHE A 112 -17.67 -3.20 -9.87
CA PHE A 112 -18.16 -2.33 -10.93
C PHE A 112 -18.03 -0.84 -10.54
N LEU A 113 -18.57 -0.46 -9.39
CA LEU A 113 -18.57 0.91 -8.84
C LEU A 113 -17.18 1.56 -8.91
N ARG A 114 -16.14 0.85 -8.45
CA ARG A 114 -14.78 1.41 -8.35
C ARG A 114 -14.18 1.79 -9.70
N LYS A 115 -14.71 1.28 -10.82
CA LYS A 115 -14.29 1.67 -12.17
C LYS A 115 -14.82 3.06 -12.54
N GLY A 116 -15.85 3.55 -11.87
CA GLY A 116 -16.52 4.81 -12.14
C GLY A 116 -16.09 6.00 -11.28
N ILE A 117 -15.14 5.81 -10.36
CA ILE A 117 -14.74 6.84 -9.37
C ILE A 117 -13.25 7.15 -9.49
N SER A 118 -12.88 8.43 -9.34
CA SER A 118 -11.48 8.87 -9.34
C SER A 118 -10.85 8.75 -7.96
N SER A 119 -9.53 8.90 -7.89
CA SER A 119 -8.77 8.91 -6.64
C SER A 119 -9.26 9.97 -5.63
N GLU A 120 -9.63 11.17 -6.09
CA GLU A 120 -10.17 12.22 -5.23
C GLU A 120 -11.52 11.82 -4.60
N VAL A 121 -12.36 11.07 -5.35
CA VAL A 121 -13.63 10.53 -4.82
C VAL A 121 -13.34 9.46 -3.76
N VAL A 122 -12.38 8.57 -4.02
CA VAL A 122 -11.90 7.56 -3.06
C VAL A 122 -11.42 8.22 -1.76
N ALA A 123 -10.59 9.25 -1.86
CA ALA A 123 -10.14 10.03 -0.71
C ALA A 123 -11.30 10.72 0.02
N GLY A 124 -12.26 11.28 -0.74
CA GLY A 124 -13.47 11.89 -0.22
C GLY A 124 -14.27 10.97 0.71
N VAL A 125 -14.46 9.71 0.29
CA VAL A 125 -15.14 8.69 1.10
C VAL A 125 -14.34 8.39 2.38
N ALA A 126 -13.03 8.14 2.26
CA ALA A 126 -12.18 7.79 3.40
C ALA A 126 -12.18 8.88 4.49
N LYS A 127 -12.22 10.15 4.09
CA LYS A 127 -12.23 11.32 4.98
C LYS A 127 -13.47 11.41 5.86
N ILE A 128 -14.61 10.86 5.43
CA ILE A 128 -15.85 10.83 6.22
C ILE A 128 -16.09 9.49 6.92
N CYS A 129 -15.15 8.55 6.84
CA CYS A 129 -15.19 7.27 7.54
C CYS A 129 -14.54 7.34 8.93
N SER A 130 -15.19 6.73 9.91
CA SER A 130 -14.56 6.37 11.20
C SER A 130 -13.51 5.27 11.00
N ASN A 131 -12.70 4.98 12.02
CA ASN A 131 -11.77 3.84 11.92
C ASN A 131 -12.50 2.50 11.74
N GLY A 132 -13.66 2.32 12.38
CA GLY A 132 -14.50 1.13 12.20
C GLY A 132 -15.01 1.00 10.77
N ASP A 133 -15.43 2.10 10.16
CA ASP A 133 -15.87 2.14 8.77
C ASP A 133 -14.73 1.77 7.80
N LEU A 134 -13.53 2.32 8.02
CA LEU A 134 -12.36 2.02 7.18
C LEU A 134 -12.00 0.53 7.24
N ILE A 135 -12.03 -0.07 8.44
CA ILE A 135 -11.77 -1.50 8.65
C ILE A 135 -12.86 -2.35 7.98
N TYR A 136 -14.12 -2.07 8.28
CA TYR A 136 -15.25 -2.88 7.81
C TYR A 136 -15.45 -2.77 6.30
N GLY A 137 -15.43 -1.55 5.77
CA GLY A 137 -15.55 -1.30 4.34
C GLY A 137 -14.43 -1.97 3.57
N ALA A 138 -13.17 -1.86 4.02
CA ALA A 138 -12.05 -2.51 3.35
C ALA A 138 -12.16 -4.04 3.35
N LYS A 139 -12.65 -4.64 4.44
CA LYS A 139 -12.84 -6.09 4.56
C LYS A 139 -13.80 -6.65 3.52
N LYS A 140 -14.81 -5.87 3.12
CA LYS A 140 -15.82 -6.21 2.10
C LYS A 140 -15.35 -5.98 0.67
N MET A 141 -14.10 -5.53 0.48
CA MET A 141 -13.54 -5.22 -0.83
C MET A 141 -12.28 -6.05 -1.10
N PRO A 142 -12.34 -7.39 -1.11
CA PRO A 142 -11.17 -8.19 -1.40
C PRO A 142 -10.62 -7.87 -2.80
N VAL A 143 -9.30 -7.90 -2.92
CA VAL A 143 -8.58 -7.72 -4.19
C VAL A 143 -7.53 -8.81 -4.28
N ILE A 144 -7.75 -9.73 -5.22
CA ILE A 144 -6.94 -10.93 -5.41
C ILE A 144 -6.03 -10.73 -6.62
N LYS A 145 -4.76 -11.15 -6.50
CA LYS A 145 -3.75 -11.12 -7.56
C LYS A 145 -2.94 -12.42 -7.57
N HIS A 146 -2.33 -12.72 -8.70
CA HIS A 146 -1.56 -13.94 -8.87
C HIS A 146 -0.20 -13.67 -9.55
N ALA A 147 0.88 -14.02 -8.83
CA ALA A 147 2.25 -14.08 -9.31
C ALA A 147 2.68 -15.56 -9.42
N ASN A 148 3.65 -16.04 -8.63
CA ASN A 148 3.86 -17.49 -8.46
C ASN A 148 2.90 -18.09 -7.43
N ASN A 149 2.28 -17.24 -6.61
CA ASN A 149 1.26 -17.60 -5.64
C ASN A 149 0.12 -16.57 -5.63
N THR A 150 -0.93 -16.89 -4.88
CA THR A 150 -2.16 -16.09 -4.84
C THR A 150 -2.25 -15.26 -3.57
N ILE A 151 -2.37 -13.94 -3.72
CA ILE A 151 -2.47 -12.99 -2.59
C ILE A 151 -3.86 -12.34 -2.52
N GLY A 152 -4.31 -12.02 -1.30
CA GLY A 152 -5.54 -11.25 -1.06
C GLY A 152 -6.84 -12.06 -0.98
N LEU A 153 -6.76 -13.40 -0.98
CA LEU A 153 -7.92 -14.26 -0.71
C LEU A 153 -8.46 -13.99 0.70
N PRO A 154 -9.79 -13.83 0.89
CA PRO A 154 -10.37 -13.81 2.23
C PRO A 154 -9.94 -15.04 3.05
N GLY A 155 -9.63 -14.83 4.33
CA GLY A 155 -9.09 -15.89 5.20
C GLY A 155 -7.58 -16.11 5.07
N HIS A 156 -6.89 -15.32 4.25
CA HIS A 156 -5.45 -15.41 4.05
C HIS A 156 -4.76 -14.08 4.40
N PHE A 157 -3.49 -14.14 4.78
CA PHE A 157 -2.68 -12.99 5.18
C PHE A 157 -1.23 -13.22 4.79
N GLY A 158 -0.70 -12.40 3.90
CA GLY A 158 0.66 -12.52 3.38
C GLY A 158 1.72 -11.79 4.20
N CYS A 159 2.97 -12.08 3.91
CA CYS A 159 4.12 -11.37 4.48
C CYS A 159 5.22 -11.19 3.43
N ARG A 160 5.69 -9.96 3.27
CA ARG A 160 6.96 -9.65 2.60
C ARG A 160 8.09 -9.97 3.58
N LEU A 161 8.96 -10.90 3.21
CA LEU A 161 10.22 -11.13 3.92
C LEU A 161 11.20 -10.05 3.43
N GLN A 162 11.70 -9.19 4.33
CA GLN A 162 12.60 -8.09 4.01
C GLN A 162 13.99 -8.33 4.63
N PRO A 163 14.90 -9.05 3.95
CA PRO A 163 16.20 -9.40 4.52
C PRO A 163 17.26 -8.34 4.16
N ASN A 164 17.11 -7.11 4.65
CA ASN A 164 18.02 -6.01 4.31
C ASN A 164 19.37 -6.15 5.04
N ASP A 165 20.45 -5.65 4.43
CA ASP A 165 21.77 -5.64 5.04
C ASP A 165 22.48 -4.30 4.78
N THR A 166 23.24 -3.83 5.77
CA THR A 166 23.98 -2.55 5.70
C THR A 166 24.99 -2.42 4.57
N ARG A 167 25.35 -3.53 3.89
CA ARG A 167 26.33 -3.60 2.81
C ARG A 167 25.93 -4.57 1.71
N ASP A 168 24.65 -4.93 1.63
CA ASP A 168 24.14 -5.98 0.75
C ASP A 168 24.92 -7.32 0.90
N ASN A 169 25.30 -7.69 2.13
CA ASN A 169 26.04 -8.91 2.41
C ASN A 169 25.14 -10.14 2.19
N VAL A 170 25.46 -10.96 1.18
CA VAL A 170 24.64 -12.14 0.81
C VAL A 170 24.43 -13.13 1.94
N LYS A 171 25.40 -13.30 2.85
CA LYS A 171 25.25 -14.24 3.97
C LYS A 171 24.32 -13.72 5.05
N SER A 172 24.32 -12.40 5.27
CA SER A 172 23.37 -11.74 6.16
C SER A 172 21.95 -11.84 5.59
N ILE A 173 21.81 -11.54 4.29
CA ILE A 173 20.56 -11.66 3.55
C ILE A 173 20.03 -13.11 3.62
N GLU A 174 20.87 -14.09 3.30
CA GLU A 174 20.51 -15.52 3.34
C GLU A 174 20.10 -15.96 4.76
N ALA A 175 20.84 -15.55 5.80
CA ALA A 175 20.49 -15.87 7.19
C ALA A 175 19.08 -15.37 7.56
N GLN A 176 18.76 -14.12 7.19
CA GLN A 176 17.44 -13.53 7.42
C GLN A 176 16.35 -14.20 6.57
N ILE A 177 16.65 -14.67 5.36
CA ILE A 177 15.73 -15.46 4.54
C ILE A 177 15.37 -16.77 5.27
N TYR A 178 16.36 -17.52 5.75
CA TYR A 178 16.08 -18.77 6.46
C TYR A 178 15.30 -18.55 7.76
N GLU A 179 15.62 -17.50 8.52
CA GLU A 179 14.84 -17.14 9.71
C GLU A 179 13.39 -16.81 9.33
N GLY A 180 13.15 -15.93 8.36
CA GLY A 180 11.80 -15.56 7.96
C GLY A 180 10.98 -16.73 7.43
N LEU A 181 11.56 -17.58 6.58
CA LEU A 181 10.90 -18.79 6.07
C LEU A 181 10.52 -19.75 7.20
N SER A 182 11.34 -19.86 8.25
CA SER A 182 11.04 -20.70 9.42
C SER A 182 9.81 -20.25 10.21
N TYR A 183 9.40 -18.98 10.09
CA TYR A 183 8.15 -18.42 10.63
C TYR A 183 7.00 -18.39 9.60
N GLY A 184 7.25 -18.89 8.39
CA GLY A 184 6.30 -18.83 7.28
C GLY A 184 6.16 -17.45 6.63
N ALA A 185 7.13 -16.55 6.78
CA ALA A 185 7.18 -15.29 6.05
C ALA A 185 7.72 -15.49 4.62
N GLY A 186 7.34 -14.61 3.69
CA GLY A 186 7.86 -14.61 2.32
C GLY A 186 6.89 -15.09 1.26
N ASP A 187 5.62 -15.32 1.58
CA ASP A 187 4.59 -15.64 0.60
C ASP A 187 4.16 -14.42 -0.23
N ALA A 188 4.31 -13.19 0.25
CA ALA A 188 4.09 -12.02 -0.61
C ALA A 188 5.28 -11.80 -1.56
N VAL A 189 6.50 -11.74 -1.02
CA VAL A 189 7.75 -11.59 -1.79
C VAL A 189 8.92 -11.77 -0.83
N ILE A 190 10.05 -12.27 -1.32
CA ILE A 190 11.34 -12.11 -0.65
C ILE A 190 12.03 -10.90 -1.28
N GLY A 191 11.99 -9.75 -0.60
CA GLY A 191 12.26 -8.43 -1.17
C GLY A 191 13.32 -7.64 -0.42
N VAL A 192 14.47 -7.37 -1.04
CA VAL A 192 15.59 -6.62 -0.44
C VAL A 192 15.62 -5.18 -0.94
N ASN A 193 15.72 -4.21 -0.04
CA ASN A 193 16.13 -2.85 -0.37
C ASN A 193 17.67 -2.82 -0.51
N PRO A 194 18.23 -2.61 -1.71
CA PRO A 194 19.68 -2.61 -1.89
C PRO A 194 20.29 -1.31 -1.35
N VAL A 195 21.47 -1.40 -0.76
CA VAL A 195 22.29 -0.23 -0.41
C VAL A 195 22.93 0.37 -1.68
N THR A 196 23.39 -0.49 -2.59
CA THR A 196 24.00 -0.04 -3.86
C THR A 196 23.06 -0.32 -5.03
N ASP A 197 22.58 0.75 -5.68
CA ASP A 197 21.72 0.64 -6.87
C ASP A 197 22.54 0.53 -8.16
N ASP A 198 23.16 -0.63 -8.36
CA ASP A 198 23.85 -0.99 -9.60
C ASP A 198 23.49 -2.40 -10.08
N VAL A 199 23.67 -2.64 -11.37
CA VAL A 199 23.23 -3.86 -12.05
C VAL A 199 23.91 -5.12 -11.51
N GLU A 200 25.21 -5.07 -11.19
CA GLU A 200 25.95 -6.24 -10.70
C GLU A 200 25.51 -6.59 -9.28
N ASN A 201 25.32 -5.57 -8.43
CA ASN A 201 24.84 -5.75 -7.08
C ASN A 201 23.41 -6.34 -7.04
N LEU A 202 22.49 -5.76 -7.81
CA LEU A 202 21.11 -6.23 -7.90
C LEU A 202 21.05 -7.67 -8.39
N ARG A 203 21.83 -8.00 -9.42
CA ARG A 203 21.96 -9.39 -9.89
C ARG A 203 22.46 -10.32 -8.78
N ARG A 204 23.53 -9.95 -8.08
CA ARG A 204 24.11 -10.76 -7.00
C ARG A 204 23.10 -11.03 -5.87
N VAL A 205 22.31 -10.02 -5.48
CA VAL A 205 21.28 -10.18 -4.46
C VAL A 205 20.10 -11.02 -4.99
N LEU A 206 19.66 -10.81 -6.24
CA LEU A 206 18.64 -11.64 -6.87
C LEU A 206 19.09 -13.11 -6.99
N ASP A 207 20.32 -13.35 -7.42
CA ASP A 207 20.89 -14.71 -7.51
C ASP A 207 20.87 -15.37 -6.12
N THR A 208 21.24 -14.65 -5.05
CA THR A 208 21.18 -15.16 -3.67
C THR A 208 19.75 -15.55 -3.26
N ILE A 209 18.76 -14.70 -3.55
CA ILE A 209 17.35 -14.99 -3.25
C ILE A 209 16.89 -16.24 -4.02
N TYR A 210 17.21 -16.32 -5.31
CA TYR A 210 16.76 -17.42 -6.16
C TYR A 210 17.51 -18.72 -5.92
N GLU A 211 18.76 -18.69 -5.44
CA GLU A 211 19.44 -19.89 -4.95
C GLU A 211 18.63 -20.57 -3.84
N VAL A 212 18.07 -19.81 -2.90
CA VAL A 212 17.21 -20.35 -1.83
C VAL A 212 15.85 -20.82 -2.38
N ILE A 213 15.20 -19.99 -3.21
CA ILE A 213 13.90 -20.34 -3.82
C ILE A 213 14.01 -21.64 -4.61
N ASP A 214 15.02 -21.76 -5.46
CA ASP A 214 15.21 -22.92 -6.34
C ASP A 214 15.65 -24.16 -5.56
N LYS A 215 16.53 -24.01 -4.56
CA LYS A 215 16.98 -25.13 -3.70
C LYS A 215 15.81 -25.81 -2.96
N TYR A 216 14.85 -25.02 -2.48
CA TYR A 216 13.72 -25.52 -1.70
C TYR A 216 12.39 -25.57 -2.48
N ASN A 217 12.40 -25.29 -3.79
CA ASN A 217 11.21 -25.22 -4.64
C ASN A 217 10.09 -24.36 -4.03
N ILE A 218 10.45 -23.17 -3.53
CA ILE A 218 9.56 -22.31 -2.77
C ILE A 218 8.58 -21.62 -3.74
N PRO A 219 7.24 -21.72 -3.55
CA PRO A 219 6.26 -21.06 -4.40
C PRO A 219 6.13 -19.58 -4.02
N THR A 220 7.12 -18.79 -4.39
CA THR A 220 7.21 -17.34 -4.16
C THR A 220 8.01 -16.66 -5.28
N GLN A 221 8.31 -15.38 -5.10
CA GLN A 221 9.01 -14.52 -6.03
C GLN A 221 10.07 -13.69 -5.28
N GLY A 222 11.20 -13.44 -5.94
CA GLY A 222 12.22 -12.51 -5.47
C GLY A 222 12.00 -11.09 -5.99
N CYS A 223 12.51 -10.10 -5.25
CA CYS A 223 12.59 -8.72 -5.71
C CYS A 223 13.78 -8.00 -5.06
N VAL A 224 14.43 -7.10 -5.81
CA VAL A 224 15.41 -6.17 -5.26
C VAL A 224 14.95 -4.77 -5.60
N LEU A 225 14.63 -3.99 -4.58
CA LEU A 225 13.91 -2.72 -4.64
C LEU A 225 14.83 -1.54 -5.03
N GLY A 226 15.66 -1.74 -6.06
CA GLY A 226 16.45 -0.67 -6.70
C GLY A 226 15.59 0.23 -7.59
N HIS A 227 16.19 1.18 -8.30
CA HIS A 227 15.43 1.97 -9.28
C HIS A 227 14.95 1.06 -10.43
N VAL A 228 13.73 1.28 -10.93
CA VAL A 228 13.12 0.40 -11.95
C VAL A 228 13.99 0.25 -13.21
N SER A 229 14.72 1.30 -13.61
CA SER A 229 15.67 1.22 -14.74
C SER A 229 16.81 0.24 -14.48
N THR A 230 17.37 0.23 -13.27
CA THR A 230 18.49 -0.62 -12.89
C THR A 230 18.03 -2.07 -12.78
N GLN A 231 16.83 -2.30 -12.25
CA GLN A 231 16.18 -3.62 -12.24
C GLN A 231 15.96 -4.15 -13.66
N MET A 232 15.37 -3.35 -14.56
CA MET A 232 15.15 -3.75 -15.97
C MET A 232 16.45 -4.16 -16.66
N GLU A 233 17.52 -3.38 -16.46
CA GLU A 233 18.83 -3.67 -17.04
C GLU A 233 19.45 -4.96 -16.48
N ALA A 234 19.33 -5.19 -15.17
CA ALA A 234 19.78 -6.44 -14.54
C ALA A 234 19.03 -7.66 -15.09
N ILE A 235 17.71 -7.55 -15.23
CA ILE A 235 16.85 -8.61 -15.78
C ILE A 235 17.23 -8.90 -17.25
N ARG A 236 17.39 -7.87 -18.08
CA ARG A 236 17.86 -8.02 -19.48
C ARG A 236 19.23 -8.70 -19.60
N LYS A 237 20.08 -8.53 -18.60
CA LYS A 237 21.40 -9.18 -18.49
C LYS A 237 21.35 -10.57 -17.84
N GLY A 238 20.15 -11.11 -17.62
CA GLY A 238 19.93 -12.48 -17.16
C GLY A 238 19.84 -12.66 -15.66
N ALA A 239 19.70 -11.58 -14.87
CA ALA A 239 19.31 -11.74 -13.46
C ALA A 239 17.90 -12.34 -13.37
N PRO A 240 17.61 -13.22 -12.39
CA PRO A 240 16.32 -13.86 -12.28
C PRO A 240 15.22 -12.86 -11.87
N GLY A 241 14.40 -12.45 -12.85
CA GLY A 241 13.31 -11.50 -12.61
C GLY A 241 12.12 -12.15 -11.90
N GLY A 242 11.72 -11.62 -10.73
CA GLY A 242 10.49 -11.98 -10.03
C GLY A 242 9.45 -10.87 -10.12
N LEU A 243 9.40 -10.03 -9.09
CA LEU A 243 8.66 -8.76 -9.16
C LEU A 243 9.57 -7.62 -9.62
N ILE A 244 8.99 -6.64 -10.30
CA ILE A 244 9.64 -5.37 -10.63
C ILE A 244 9.07 -4.29 -9.73
N PHE A 245 9.93 -3.67 -8.94
CA PHE A 245 9.57 -2.67 -7.95
C PHE A 245 9.66 -1.23 -8.49
N GLN A 246 8.84 -0.31 -7.96
CA GLN A 246 9.11 1.12 -8.02
C GLN A 246 8.37 1.89 -6.92
N SER A 247 9.02 2.84 -6.25
CA SER A 247 8.33 3.86 -5.46
C SER A 247 7.60 4.83 -6.39
N ILE A 248 6.32 5.13 -6.11
CA ILE A 248 5.49 6.01 -6.95
C ILE A 248 4.99 7.23 -6.16
N CYS A 249 4.59 8.27 -6.89
CA CYS A 249 4.07 9.51 -6.31
C CYS A 249 2.83 10.01 -7.07
N GLY A 250 1.90 10.63 -6.35
CA GLY A 250 0.57 10.98 -6.83
C GLY A 250 0.52 12.18 -7.79
N SER A 251 1.66 12.64 -8.30
CA SER A 251 1.76 13.69 -9.32
C SER A 251 2.96 13.45 -10.24
N GLU A 252 2.88 13.99 -11.45
CA GLU A 252 3.93 13.95 -12.47
C GLU A 252 5.22 14.58 -11.93
N LYS A 253 5.10 15.71 -11.21
CA LYS A 253 6.26 16.34 -10.56
C LYS A 253 6.89 15.43 -9.50
N GLY A 254 6.07 14.71 -8.73
CA GLY A 254 6.55 13.75 -7.74
C GLY A 254 7.26 12.55 -8.39
N LEU A 255 6.73 12.02 -9.49
CA LEU A 255 7.42 10.97 -10.25
C LEU A 255 8.77 11.44 -10.82
N LYS A 256 8.82 12.68 -11.33
CA LYS A 256 10.08 13.27 -11.81
C LYS A 256 11.12 13.41 -10.71
N GLU A 257 10.73 13.75 -9.48
CA GLU A 257 11.63 13.77 -8.32
C GLU A 257 12.24 12.39 -8.05
N PHE A 258 11.48 11.31 -8.29
CA PHE A 258 11.96 9.94 -8.18
C PHE A 258 12.72 9.44 -9.41
N GLY A 259 12.87 10.25 -10.47
CA GLY A 259 13.51 9.82 -11.72
C GLY A 259 12.64 8.89 -12.59
N VAL A 260 11.32 8.87 -12.36
CA VAL A 260 10.37 7.93 -12.99
C VAL A 260 9.49 8.65 -14.00
N SER A 261 9.14 7.95 -15.08
CA SER A 261 8.10 8.36 -16.03
C SER A 261 7.13 7.20 -16.30
N LEU A 262 5.95 7.51 -16.88
CA LEU A 262 4.99 6.46 -17.25
C LEU A 262 5.56 5.55 -18.34
N GLU A 263 6.31 6.11 -19.28
CA GLU A 263 6.97 5.35 -20.34
C GLU A 263 7.97 4.33 -19.79
N MET A 264 8.67 4.68 -18.70
CA MET A 264 9.58 3.75 -18.00
C MET A 264 8.81 2.60 -17.34
N LEU A 265 7.62 2.86 -16.79
CA LEU A 265 6.76 1.82 -16.24
C LEU A 265 6.14 0.95 -17.35
N ASP A 266 5.80 1.52 -18.50
CA ASP A 266 5.36 0.77 -19.68
C ASP A 266 6.47 -0.15 -20.21
N GLU A 267 7.71 0.35 -20.25
CA GLU A 267 8.89 -0.44 -20.60
C GLU A 267 9.11 -1.57 -19.59
N ALA A 268 9.00 -1.28 -18.29
CA ALA A 268 9.09 -2.29 -17.23
C ALA A 268 8.01 -3.36 -17.36
N GLN A 269 6.81 -2.99 -17.83
CA GLN A 269 5.74 -3.94 -18.09
C GLN A 269 6.12 -4.89 -19.23
N ALA A 270 6.74 -4.37 -20.30
CA ALA A 270 7.22 -5.17 -21.41
C ALA A 270 8.34 -6.13 -20.96
N VAL A 271 9.33 -5.63 -20.21
CA VAL A 271 10.42 -6.43 -19.63
C VAL A 271 9.86 -7.54 -18.74
N GLY A 272 8.95 -7.21 -17.83
CA GLY A 272 8.37 -8.20 -16.92
C GLY A 272 7.62 -9.31 -17.65
N ARG A 273 6.90 -9.00 -18.72
CA ARG A 273 6.20 -10.00 -19.55
C ARG A 273 7.14 -10.92 -20.32
N GLU A 274 8.30 -10.39 -20.73
CA GLU A 274 9.26 -11.15 -21.55
C GLU A 274 10.19 -12.01 -20.70
N TYR A 275 10.64 -11.51 -19.55
CA TYR A 275 11.76 -12.09 -18.82
C TYR A 275 11.41 -12.65 -17.42
N ASN A 276 10.32 -12.23 -16.77
CA ASN A 276 10.10 -12.62 -15.38
C ASN A 276 9.67 -14.09 -15.24
N ARG A 277 10.19 -14.73 -14.19
CA ARG A 277 9.88 -16.10 -13.75
C ARG A 277 8.60 -16.14 -12.93
N ILE A 278 7.49 -15.66 -13.52
CA ILE A 278 6.18 -15.56 -12.86
C ILE A 278 5.15 -16.42 -13.61
N ALA A 279 4.39 -17.25 -12.87
CA ALA A 279 3.33 -18.10 -13.43
C ALA A 279 2.05 -17.32 -13.80
N GLY A 280 1.72 -16.30 -13.01
CA GLY A 280 0.57 -15.41 -13.21
C GLY A 280 0.86 -14.21 -14.11
N SER A 281 -0.08 -13.26 -14.11
CA SER A 281 0.00 -12.03 -14.93
C SER A 281 0.34 -10.78 -14.12
N ASN A 282 0.57 -10.90 -12.82
CA ASN A 282 0.85 -9.76 -11.94
C ASN A 282 2.28 -9.87 -11.43
N PHE A 283 3.11 -8.89 -11.78
CA PHE A 283 4.53 -8.89 -11.41
C PHE A 283 5.05 -7.50 -11.00
N PHE A 284 4.23 -6.45 -11.04
CA PHE A 284 4.62 -5.17 -10.46
C PHE A 284 4.46 -5.18 -8.94
N TYR A 285 5.38 -4.46 -8.30
CA TYR A 285 5.34 -4.08 -6.92
C TYR A 285 5.52 -2.56 -6.83
N PHE A 286 4.56 -1.84 -6.22
CA PHE A 286 4.75 -0.42 -5.91
C PHE A 286 4.74 -0.14 -4.42
N GLU A 287 5.55 0.82 -3.98
CA GLU A 287 5.44 1.42 -2.64
C GLU A 287 4.98 2.87 -2.72
N THR A 288 4.20 3.24 -1.72
CA THR A 288 3.55 4.54 -1.57
C THR A 288 3.71 5.02 -0.13
N GLY A 289 3.14 6.18 0.20
CA GLY A 289 3.18 6.67 1.57
C GLY A 289 2.77 8.13 1.65
N GLN A 290 1.90 8.43 2.61
CA GLN A 290 1.51 9.79 2.93
C GLN A 290 2.74 10.64 3.29
N GLY A 291 2.84 11.81 2.66
CA GLY A 291 3.95 12.76 2.86
C GLY A 291 4.96 12.80 1.71
N SER A 292 5.04 11.75 0.88
CA SER A 292 5.94 11.69 -0.28
C SER A 292 5.78 12.90 -1.23
N ALA A 293 4.56 13.20 -1.65
CA ALA A 293 4.28 14.34 -2.52
C ALA A 293 4.55 15.70 -1.84
N LEU A 294 4.39 15.80 -0.52
CA LEU A 294 4.71 17.02 0.23
C LEU A 294 6.23 17.22 0.29
N SER A 295 6.97 16.14 0.59
CA SER A 295 8.44 16.13 0.60
C SER A 295 9.03 16.56 -0.74
N ALA A 296 8.49 16.04 -1.85
CA ALA A 296 8.87 16.42 -3.21
C ALA A 296 8.36 17.81 -3.66
N ASN A 297 7.70 18.57 -2.77
CA ASN A 297 7.03 19.82 -3.09
C ASN A 297 6.12 19.70 -4.34
N ALA A 298 5.41 18.58 -4.44
CA ALA A 298 4.66 18.11 -5.59
C ALA A 298 3.19 17.81 -5.25
N HIS A 299 2.70 18.36 -4.13
CA HIS A 299 1.33 18.17 -3.65
C HIS A 299 0.35 19.26 -4.13
N TYR A 300 0.82 20.36 -4.74
CA TYR A 300 -0.02 21.42 -5.33
C TYR A 300 -1.09 22.01 -4.38
N GLY A 301 -0.77 22.10 -3.09
CA GLY A 301 -1.70 22.56 -2.04
C GLY A 301 -2.80 21.55 -1.68
N ALA A 302 -2.72 20.31 -2.16
CA ALA A 302 -3.55 19.21 -1.70
C ALA A 302 -2.99 18.61 -0.40
N ASP A 303 -3.86 17.94 0.35
CA ASP A 303 -3.48 17.18 1.54
C ASP A 303 -2.88 15.81 1.21
N GLN A 304 -2.22 15.21 2.20
CA GLN A 304 -1.49 13.96 2.01
C GLN A 304 -2.37 12.76 1.67
N VAL A 305 -3.60 12.68 2.21
CA VAL A 305 -4.54 11.57 1.96
C VAL A 305 -5.01 11.59 0.51
N THR A 306 -5.32 12.77 -0.01
CA THR A 306 -5.75 12.91 -1.41
C THR A 306 -4.61 12.58 -2.38
N MET A 307 -3.38 13.00 -2.07
CA MET A 307 -2.20 12.65 -2.87
C MET A 307 -1.90 11.15 -2.82
N GLU A 308 -2.11 10.52 -1.67
CA GLU A 308 -1.91 9.08 -1.51
C GLU A 308 -2.95 8.26 -2.27
N ALA A 309 -4.23 8.67 -2.28
CA ALA A 309 -5.24 8.03 -3.12
C ALA A 309 -4.89 8.08 -4.63
N ARG A 310 -4.17 9.12 -5.06
CA ARG A 310 -3.71 9.26 -6.45
C ARG A 310 -2.58 8.29 -6.79
N ASN A 311 -1.74 7.91 -5.83
CA ASN A 311 -0.81 6.79 -5.99
C ASN A 311 -1.56 5.51 -6.37
N TYR A 312 -2.69 5.24 -5.72
CA TYR A 312 -3.46 4.03 -5.99
C TYR A 312 -4.15 4.05 -7.35
N GLY A 313 -4.60 5.22 -7.80
CA GLY A 313 -5.11 5.43 -9.15
C GLY A 313 -4.05 5.13 -10.22
N LEU A 314 -2.83 5.62 -10.01
CA LEU A 314 -1.66 5.28 -10.83
C LEU A 314 -1.38 3.76 -10.82
N ALA A 315 -1.22 3.17 -9.63
CA ALA A 315 -0.92 1.76 -9.48
C ALA A 315 -1.98 0.87 -10.15
N ARG A 316 -3.27 1.24 -10.07
CA ARG A 316 -4.38 0.46 -10.64
C ARG A 316 -4.25 0.25 -12.14
N HIS A 317 -3.66 1.19 -12.86
CA HIS A 317 -3.41 1.10 -14.30
C HIS A 317 -2.51 -0.10 -14.65
N TYR A 318 -1.44 -0.31 -13.89
CA TYR A 318 -0.46 -1.37 -14.15
C TYR A 318 -0.84 -2.74 -13.57
N ASN A 319 -1.98 -2.83 -12.87
CA ASN A 319 -2.51 -4.07 -12.31
C ASN A 319 -1.46 -4.89 -11.49
N PRO A 320 -0.78 -4.27 -10.51
CA PRO A 320 0.33 -4.86 -9.79
C PRO A 320 -0.08 -6.09 -8.99
N PHE A 321 0.91 -6.92 -8.66
CA PHE A 321 0.74 -8.03 -7.73
C PHE A 321 0.53 -7.52 -6.31
N MET A 322 1.29 -6.49 -5.93
CA MET A 322 1.25 -5.92 -4.59
C MET A 322 1.53 -4.43 -4.61
N VAL A 323 0.86 -3.71 -3.71
CA VAL A 323 1.14 -2.32 -3.37
C VAL A 323 1.08 -2.19 -1.86
N ASN A 324 2.03 -1.53 -1.22
CA ASN A 324 1.87 -1.13 0.18
C ASN A 324 2.19 0.34 0.37
N THR A 325 1.43 0.95 1.28
CA THR A 325 1.89 2.16 1.95
C THR A 325 3.03 1.79 2.90
N VAL A 326 4.00 2.69 3.06
CA VAL A 326 5.03 2.59 4.09
C VAL A 326 4.69 3.59 5.20
N VAL A 327 3.73 3.22 6.06
CA VAL A 327 3.11 4.16 6.99
C VAL A 327 4.06 4.45 8.15
N GLY A 328 4.40 5.73 8.36
CA GLY A 328 5.32 6.14 9.44
C GLY A 328 6.80 6.11 9.09
N PHE A 329 7.17 5.78 7.84
CA PHE A 329 8.55 5.68 7.39
C PHE A 329 9.27 7.02 7.24
N ILE A 330 8.57 8.06 6.79
CA ILE A 330 9.24 9.33 6.44
C ILE A 330 9.62 10.12 7.70
N GLY A 331 8.71 10.22 8.68
CA GLY A 331 8.98 10.92 9.93
C GLY A 331 7.79 11.67 10.55
N PRO A 332 7.99 12.23 11.76
CA PRO A 332 6.97 12.94 12.54
C PRO A 332 6.47 14.23 11.89
N GLU A 333 7.21 14.77 10.91
CA GLU A 333 6.82 15.94 10.14
C GLU A 333 5.55 15.68 9.33
N TYR A 334 5.32 14.42 8.97
CA TYR A 334 4.18 13.97 8.16
C TYR A 334 3.11 13.26 9.00
N LEU A 335 3.56 12.36 9.88
CA LEU A 335 2.73 11.61 10.85
C LEU A 335 3.43 11.56 12.21
N TYR A 336 3.01 12.43 13.14
CA TYR A 336 3.74 12.70 14.38
C TYR A 336 3.76 11.56 15.41
N ASP A 337 2.63 10.90 15.61
CA ASP A 337 2.43 9.94 16.69
C ASP A 337 1.70 8.68 16.23
N GLY A 338 1.65 7.67 17.11
CA GLY A 338 0.96 6.41 16.83
C GLY A 338 -0.52 6.57 16.47
N ARG A 339 -1.21 7.62 16.92
CA ARG A 339 -2.61 7.88 16.54
C ARG A 339 -2.71 8.27 15.07
N GLN A 340 -1.82 9.16 14.61
CA GLN A 340 -1.78 9.59 13.22
C GLN A 340 -1.34 8.45 12.30
N ILE A 341 -0.33 7.68 12.70
CA ILE A 341 0.16 6.50 11.97
C ILE A 341 -0.96 5.46 11.81
N MET A 342 -1.64 5.10 12.90
CA MET A 342 -2.77 4.15 12.83
C MET A 342 -3.89 4.66 11.92
N ARG A 343 -4.26 5.94 12.04
CA ARG A 343 -5.31 6.52 11.20
C ARG A 343 -4.92 6.49 9.71
N ALA A 344 -3.68 6.86 9.38
CA ALA A 344 -3.18 6.85 8.02
C ALA A 344 -3.14 5.42 7.44
N GLY A 345 -2.64 4.43 8.19
CA GLY A 345 -2.60 3.04 7.71
C GLY A 345 -3.99 2.49 7.39
N LEU A 346 -5.00 2.81 8.20
CA LEU A 346 -6.39 2.42 7.93
C LEU A 346 -6.99 3.15 6.72
N GLU A 347 -6.70 4.44 6.55
CA GLU A 347 -7.13 5.23 5.39
C GLU A 347 -6.51 4.68 4.10
N ASP A 348 -5.21 4.48 4.10
CA ASP A 348 -4.42 3.99 2.97
C ASP A 348 -4.89 2.61 2.51
N HIS A 349 -5.07 1.69 3.47
CA HIS A 349 -5.58 0.36 3.18
C HIS A 349 -6.99 0.41 2.58
N PHE A 350 -7.92 1.16 3.18
CA PHE A 350 -9.28 1.32 2.66
C PHE A 350 -9.29 1.92 1.25
N MET A 351 -8.52 3.00 1.03
CA MET A 351 -8.44 3.67 -0.26
C MET A 351 -7.81 2.78 -1.34
N GLY A 352 -6.79 1.99 -1.01
CA GLY A 352 -6.20 1.03 -1.94
C GLY A 352 -7.18 -0.08 -2.33
N LYS A 353 -7.90 -0.66 -1.35
CA LYS A 353 -8.95 -1.67 -1.62
C LYS A 353 -10.09 -1.10 -2.47
N LEU A 354 -10.57 0.11 -2.14
CA LEU A 354 -11.60 0.79 -2.91
C LEU A 354 -11.12 1.11 -4.34
N SER A 355 -9.83 1.44 -4.52
CA SER A 355 -9.22 1.64 -5.85
C SER A 355 -9.05 0.32 -6.62
N GLY A 356 -9.19 -0.83 -5.96
CA GLY A 356 -9.09 -2.15 -6.58
C GLY A 356 -7.67 -2.65 -6.80
N ILE A 357 -6.72 -2.23 -5.95
CA ILE A 357 -5.33 -2.72 -5.93
C ILE A 357 -5.11 -3.70 -4.78
N SER A 358 -4.10 -4.56 -4.94
CA SER A 358 -3.67 -5.55 -3.93
C SER A 358 -2.93 -4.83 -2.81
N MET A 359 -3.70 -4.26 -1.87
CA MET A 359 -3.20 -3.34 -0.86
C MET A 359 -2.72 -4.06 0.39
N GLY A 360 -1.42 -3.94 0.67
CA GLY A 360 -0.76 -4.24 1.93
C GLY A 360 -0.37 -2.97 2.69
N CYS A 361 0.38 -3.14 3.78
CA CYS A 361 0.90 -2.03 4.58
C CYS A 361 2.21 -2.46 5.26
N ASP A 362 3.26 -1.65 5.12
CA ASP A 362 4.37 -1.72 6.05
C ASP A 362 4.00 -0.93 7.31
N THR A 363 3.57 -1.65 8.34
CA THR A 363 3.26 -1.09 9.65
C THR A 363 4.54 -0.74 10.36
N CYS A 364 4.90 0.55 10.30
CA CYS A 364 6.20 0.97 10.78
C CYS A 364 6.21 2.34 11.46
N TYR A 365 7.35 2.65 12.06
CA TYR A 365 7.64 3.97 12.59
C TYR A 365 9.16 4.21 12.59
N THR A 366 9.55 5.48 12.66
CA THR A 366 10.94 5.87 12.88
C THR A 366 11.18 6.26 14.34
N ASN A 367 12.41 6.07 14.82
CA ASN A 367 12.79 6.34 16.22
C ASN A 367 12.59 7.80 16.70
N HIS A 368 12.36 8.74 15.79
CA HIS A 368 12.12 10.15 16.12
C HIS A 368 10.63 10.54 16.05
N ALA A 369 9.74 9.63 15.64
CA ALA A 369 8.31 9.77 15.82
C ALA A 369 7.88 9.40 17.24
N ASN A 370 6.75 9.94 17.71
CA ASN A 370 6.16 9.57 19.00
C ASN A 370 5.35 8.27 18.88
N ALA A 371 6.07 7.18 18.61
CA ALA A 371 5.53 5.84 18.41
C ALA A 371 6.52 4.78 18.91
N ASP A 372 6.02 3.56 19.12
CA ASP A 372 6.78 2.40 19.56
C ASP A 372 6.24 1.12 18.89
N GLN A 373 6.87 -0.02 19.16
CA GLN A 373 6.49 -1.30 18.57
C GLN A 373 5.04 -1.72 18.90
N ASN A 374 4.47 -1.26 20.02
CA ASN A 374 3.07 -1.57 20.36
C ASN A 374 2.10 -0.95 19.34
N VAL A 375 2.47 0.20 18.75
CA VAL A 375 1.71 0.83 17.67
C VAL A 375 1.71 -0.07 16.43
N ASN A 376 2.86 -0.64 16.05
CA ASN A 376 2.98 -1.56 14.91
C ASN A 376 2.11 -2.81 15.12
N GLU A 377 2.22 -3.47 16.29
CA GLU A 377 1.43 -4.66 16.62
C GLU A 377 -0.07 -4.37 16.61
N THR A 378 -0.49 -3.25 17.20
CA THR A 378 -1.89 -2.81 17.21
C THR A 378 -2.39 -2.60 15.78
N LEU A 379 -1.62 -1.89 14.96
CA LEU A 379 -2.00 -1.57 13.58
C LEU A 379 -2.06 -2.83 12.71
N ALA A 380 -1.11 -3.76 12.88
CA ALA A 380 -1.09 -5.03 12.16
C ALA A 380 -2.36 -5.86 12.42
N ILE A 381 -2.83 -5.94 13.66
CA ILE A 381 -4.08 -6.63 14.02
C ILE A 381 -5.30 -5.94 13.41
N LEU A 382 -5.36 -4.61 13.49
CA LEU A 382 -6.47 -3.83 12.91
C LEU A 382 -6.54 -4.02 11.39
N LEU A 383 -5.40 -3.95 10.70
CA LEU A 383 -5.30 -4.12 9.25
C LEU A 383 -5.58 -5.55 8.81
N ALA A 384 -5.09 -6.56 9.53
CA ALA A 384 -5.42 -7.95 9.25
C ALA A 384 -6.92 -8.23 9.41
N SER A 385 -7.54 -7.65 10.43
CA SER A 385 -9.00 -7.69 10.62
C SER A 385 -9.74 -7.00 9.46
N ALA A 386 -9.18 -5.91 8.92
CA ALA A 386 -9.66 -5.24 7.71
C ALA A 386 -9.40 -6.04 6.41
N GLY A 387 -8.72 -7.19 6.48
CA GLY A 387 -8.39 -7.99 5.30
C GLY A 387 -7.22 -7.42 4.48
N CYS A 388 -6.25 -6.77 5.13
CA CYS A 388 -4.97 -6.40 4.53
C CYS A 388 -4.29 -7.58 3.83
N ASN A 389 -3.80 -7.36 2.62
CA ASN A 389 -3.25 -8.46 1.82
C ASN A 389 -1.94 -9.00 2.40
N PHE A 390 -1.10 -8.12 2.94
CA PHE A 390 0.18 -8.47 3.54
C PHE A 390 0.75 -7.34 4.41
N ILE A 391 1.68 -7.71 5.28
CA ILE A 391 2.60 -6.79 5.99
C ILE A 391 4.06 -7.14 5.66
N ILE A 392 4.99 -6.38 6.22
CA ILE A 392 6.43 -6.61 6.10
C ILE A 392 6.91 -7.36 7.34
N GLY A 393 7.92 -8.22 7.18
CA GLY A 393 8.54 -8.98 8.26
C GLY A 393 10.06 -8.88 8.21
N MET A 394 10.65 -8.61 9.37
CA MET A 394 12.09 -8.65 9.63
C MET A 394 12.40 -9.38 10.96
N PRO A 395 13.66 -9.74 11.25
CA PRO A 395 14.05 -10.20 12.60
C PRO A 395 13.71 -9.14 13.65
N LEU A 396 12.72 -9.44 14.50
CA LEU A 396 12.16 -8.52 15.51
C LEU A 396 11.67 -7.16 14.99
N GLY A 397 11.53 -7.00 13.67
CA GLY A 397 11.11 -5.75 13.05
C GLY A 397 12.19 -4.67 12.98
N ASP A 398 13.44 -4.94 13.36
CA ASP A 398 14.52 -3.95 13.34
C ASP A 398 15.25 -3.94 11.99
N ASP A 399 15.09 -2.86 11.22
CA ASP A 399 15.82 -2.70 9.98
C ASP A 399 17.19 -2.05 10.21
N ILE A 400 18.22 -2.89 10.20
CA ILE A 400 19.62 -2.51 10.45
C ILE A 400 20.19 -1.52 9.41
N MET A 401 19.52 -1.31 8.28
CA MET A 401 19.99 -0.48 7.17
C MET A 401 19.14 0.78 7.00
N LEU A 402 17.81 0.63 6.99
CA LEU A 402 16.87 1.74 6.81
C LEU A 402 16.61 2.54 8.11
N ASN A 403 17.07 2.04 9.26
CA ASN A 403 16.98 2.72 10.56
C ASN A 403 15.55 3.03 11.01
N TYR A 404 14.63 2.10 10.78
CA TYR A 404 13.24 2.17 11.20
C TYR A 404 12.78 0.82 11.75
N GLN A 405 11.62 0.80 12.41
CA GLN A 405 11.03 -0.41 12.98
C GLN A 405 9.76 -0.77 12.22
N THR A 406 9.73 -1.98 11.66
CA THR A 406 8.59 -2.62 11.00
C THR A 406 8.04 -3.75 11.87
N SER A 407 7.19 -4.61 11.31
CA SER A 407 6.71 -5.83 11.96
C SER A 407 7.75 -6.95 11.96
N ALA A 408 7.68 -7.78 12.98
CA ALA A 408 8.52 -8.97 13.10
C ALA A 408 7.94 -10.14 12.28
N PHE A 409 8.79 -11.13 11.97
CA PHE A 409 8.31 -12.44 11.50
C PHE A 409 7.30 -13.08 12.48
N HIS A 410 7.51 -12.84 13.78
CA HIS A 410 6.63 -13.26 14.86
C HIS A 410 5.23 -12.65 14.73
N ASP A 411 5.13 -11.39 14.30
CA ASP A 411 3.85 -10.69 14.18
C ASP A 411 2.98 -11.32 13.10
N THR A 412 3.58 -11.73 11.98
CA THR A 412 2.88 -12.46 10.92
C THR A 412 2.32 -13.79 11.44
N ALA A 413 3.14 -14.56 12.15
CA ALA A 413 2.72 -15.83 12.74
C ALA A 413 1.64 -15.63 13.82
N MET A 414 1.76 -14.57 14.62
CA MET A 414 0.80 -14.17 15.65
C MET A 414 -0.53 -13.80 15.00
N VAL A 415 -0.55 -12.91 14.03
CA VAL A 415 -1.77 -12.46 13.33
C VAL A 415 -2.50 -13.63 12.69
N ARG A 416 -1.77 -14.50 11.98
CA ARG A 416 -2.35 -15.70 11.34
C ARG A 416 -3.02 -16.60 12.38
N GLN A 417 -2.34 -16.90 13.49
CA GLN A 417 -2.90 -17.78 14.52
C GLN A 417 -4.01 -17.13 15.35
N LEU A 418 -3.92 -15.82 15.60
CA LEU A 418 -4.90 -15.05 16.37
C LEU A 418 -6.23 -14.95 15.61
N LEU A 419 -6.16 -14.69 14.31
CA LEU A 419 -7.34 -14.47 13.46
C LEU A 419 -7.73 -15.68 12.61
N ASN A 420 -7.06 -16.83 12.82
CA ASN A 420 -7.23 -18.06 12.04
C ASN A 420 -7.11 -17.83 10.51
N LEU A 421 -6.09 -17.05 10.13
CA LEU A 421 -5.75 -16.76 8.73
C LEU A 421 -4.61 -17.67 8.26
N ARG A 422 -4.54 -17.92 6.96
CA ARG A 422 -3.51 -18.78 6.34
C ARG A 422 -2.52 -17.96 5.48
N PRO A 423 -1.29 -18.42 5.25
CA PRO A 423 -0.44 -17.93 4.16
C PRO A 423 -1.11 -18.17 2.79
N ALA A 424 -0.57 -17.62 1.70
CA ALA A 424 -1.01 -17.97 0.34
C ALA A 424 -1.11 -19.51 0.17
N PRO A 425 -2.17 -20.07 -0.45
CA PRO A 425 -2.41 -21.53 -0.48
C PRO A 425 -1.26 -22.36 -1.05
N GLU A 426 -0.54 -21.82 -2.03
CA GLU A 426 0.64 -22.44 -2.61
C GLU A 426 1.77 -22.52 -1.58
N PHE A 427 2.00 -21.44 -0.85
CA PHE A 427 3.03 -21.34 0.19
C PHE A 427 2.68 -22.12 1.46
N GLU A 428 1.41 -22.17 1.87
CA GLU A 428 0.96 -23.00 2.99
C GLU A 428 1.28 -24.48 2.72
N ARG A 429 0.96 -25.00 1.53
CA ARG A 429 1.32 -26.38 1.15
C ARG A 429 2.83 -26.63 1.19
N TRP A 430 3.62 -25.65 0.78
CA TRP A 430 5.08 -25.73 0.89
C TRP A 430 5.52 -25.79 2.36
N LEU A 431 5.00 -24.91 3.22
CA LEU A 431 5.31 -24.92 4.66
C LEU A 431 4.91 -26.23 5.34
N GLU A 432 3.77 -26.82 4.96
CA GLU A 432 3.34 -28.14 5.44
C GLU A 432 4.30 -29.24 4.99
N SER A 433 4.76 -29.21 3.73
CA SER A 433 5.73 -30.18 3.21
C SER A 433 7.10 -30.08 3.88
N MET A 434 7.49 -28.87 4.32
CA MET A 434 8.71 -28.60 5.08
C MET A 434 8.55 -28.91 6.58
N GLY A 435 7.35 -29.27 7.04
CA GLY A 435 7.06 -29.50 8.46
C GLY A 435 7.05 -28.23 9.32
N ILE A 436 7.12 -27.04 8.72
CA ILE A 436 7.13 -25.74 9.42
C ILE A 436 5.72 -25.39 9.91
N MET A 437 4.69 -25.75 9.14
CA MET A 437 3.29 -25.44 9.47
C MET A 437 2.43 -26.70 9.48
N SER A 438 1.42 -26.72 10.35
CA SER A 438 0.35 -27.72 10.34
C SER A 438 -0.96 -27.05 10.73
N ASN A 439 -1.98 -27.16 9.87
CA ASN A 439 -3.30 -26.56 10.10
C ASN A 439 -3.25 -25.05 10.40
N GLY A 440 -2.40 -24.30 9.66
CA GLY A 440 -2.24 -22.86 9.84
C GLY A 440 -1.44 -22.44 11.09
N ARG A 441 -0.84 -23.40 11.82
CA ARG A 441 -0.03 -23.12 13.02
C ARG A 441 1.41 -23.58 12.83
N LEU A 442 2.33 -22.81 13.39
CA LEU A 442 3.74 -23.20 13.44
C LEU A 442 3.92 -24.47 14.28
N THR A 443 4.77 -25.39 13.81
CA THR A 443 5.11 -26.63 14.51
C THR A 443 6.24 -26.40 15.53
N SER A 444 6.68 -27.46 16.22
CA SER A 444 7.78 -27.37 17.18
C SER A 444 9.16 -27.14 16.54
N ILE A 445 9.30 -27.33 15.23
CA ILE A 445 10.57 -27.09 14.50
C ILE A 445 10.58 -25.73 13.79
N ALA A 446 9.46 -25.01 13.80
CA ALA A 446 9.36 -23.68 13.22
C ALA A 446 10.08 -22.64 14.09
N GLY A 447 10.47 -21.53 13.47
CA GLY A 447 11.25 -20.47 14.11
C GLY A 447 12.73 -20.79 14.30
N ASP A 448 13.20 -21.96 13.83
CA ASP A 448 14.59 -22.39 13.88
C ASP A 448 15.20 -22.50 12.48
N ALA A 449 15.95 -21.46 12.08
CA ALA A 449 16.61 -21.41 10.77
C ALA A 449 17.58 -22.60 10.50
N SER A 450 18.02 -23.33 11.53
CA SER A 450 18.88 -24.50 11.35
C SER A 450 18.20 -25.66 10.60
N LEU A 451 16.85 -25.64 10.48
CA LEU A 451 16.08 -26.63 9.73
C LEU A 451 16.45 -26.69 8.23
N PHE A 452 17.08 -25.64 7.71
CA PHE A 452 17.53 -25.53 6.32
C PHE A 452 18.97 -26.03 6.09
N PHE A 453 19.55 -26.78 7.04
CA PHE A 453 20.94 -27.26 6.99
C PHE A 453 21.09 -28.75 7.30
#